data_AF-A0A9D9QU54-F1
#
_entry.id   AF-A0A9D9QU54-F1
#
_cell.length_a   1.000
_cell.length_b   1.000
_cell.length_c   1.000
_cell.angle_alpha   90.00
_cell.angle_beta   90.00
_cell.angle_gamma   90.00
#
_symmetry.space_group_name_H-M   'P 1'
#
loop_
_entity.id
_entity.type
_entity.pdbx_description
1 polymer ?
#
loop_
_entity_poly.entity_id
_entity_poly.type
_entity_poly.pdbx_seq_one_letter_code
_entity_poly.pdbx_strand_id
1 'polypeptide(L)' 'MKYIVLGLGDYGRVLSEELASLGHEVIGADISESRVDAIKD' A
#
# COMPACT_ATOMS: atom_id res chain seq x y z
N MET A 1 3.66 13.36 5.07
CA MET A 1 4.23 12.52 6.15
C MET A 1 4.54 11.14 5.58
N LYS A 2 5.35 10.32 6.26
CA LYS A 2 5.73 8.97 5.81
C LYS A 2 4.88 7.91 6.54
N TYR A 3 4.31 6.97 5.79
CA TYR A 3 3.49 5.88 6.32
C TYR A 3 3.99 4.53 5.82
N ILE A 4 3.87 3.51 6.68
CA ILE A 4 4.09 2.11 6.30
C ILE A 4 2.75 1.39 6.47
N VAL A 5 2.26 0.78 5.40
CA VAL A 5 1.01 -0.01 5.40
C VAL A 5 1.40 -1.48 5.38
N LEU A 6 1.10 -2.20 6.46
CA LEU A 6 1.37 -3.63 6.61
C LEU A 6 0.09 -4.42 6.32
N GLY A 7 0.13 -5.26 5.29
CA GLY A 7 -1.00 -5.99 4.73
C GLY A 7 -1.66 -5.20 3.60
N LEU A 8 -1.54 -5.70 2.37
CA LEU A 8 -2.08 -5.16 1.14
C LEU A 8 -3.26 -6.02 0.63
N GLY A 9 -4.16 -6.38 1.54
CA GLY A 9 -5.47 -6.91 1.18
C GLY A 9 -6.41 -5.82 0.66
N ASP A 10 -7.70 -6.14 0.54
CA ASP A 10 -8.71 -5.24 -0.06
C ASP A 10 -8.70 -3.82 0.51
N TYR A 11 -8.61 -3.70 1.85
CA TYR A 11 -8.57 -2.41 2.52
C TYR A 11 -7.19 -1.77 2.51
N GLY A 12 -6.14 -2.55 2.77
CA GLY A 12 -4.77 -2.05 2.88
C GLY A 12 -4.30 -1.38 1.60
N ARG A 13 -4.67 -1.95 0.44
CA ARG A 13 -4.42 -1.34 -0.87
C ARG A 13 -5.07 0.03 -1.02
N VAL A 14 -6.39 0.11 -0.82
CA VAL A 14 -7.14 1.37 -0.97
C VAL A 14 -6.60 2.42 0.00
N LEU A 15 -6.31 2.04 1.24
CA LEU A 15 -5.70 2.95 2.22
C LEU A 15 -4.34 3.48 1.74
N SER A 16 -3.48 2.63 1.19
CA SER A 16 -2.18 3.07 0.67
C SER A 16 -2.31 4.03 -0.52
N GLU A 17 -3.26 3.80 -1.42
CA GLU A 17 -3.56 4.67 -2.57
C GLU A 17 -4.13 6.02 -2.15
N GLU A 18 -5.07 6.04 -1.21
CA GLU A 18 -5.67 7.26 -0.66
C GLU A 18 -4.62 8.12 0.06
N LEU A 19 -3.79 7.50 0.91
CA LEU A 19 -2.69 8.20 1.60
C LEU A 19 -1.69 8.78 0.59
N ALA A 20 -1.34 8.03 -0.46
CA ALA A 20 -0.47 8.53 -1.53
C ALA A 20 -1.11 9.71 -2.27
N SER A 21 -2.40 9.63 -2.57
CA SER A 21 -3.18 10.68 -3.27
C SER A 21 -3.29 11.97 -2.44
N LEU A 22 -3.28 11.86 -1.11
CA LEU A 22 -3.23 13.00 -0.19
C LEU A 22 -1.83 13.64 -0.09
N GLY A 23 -0.85 13.17 -0.86
CA GLY A 23 0.53 13.68 -0.87
C GLY A 23 1.38 13.13 0.27
N HIS A 24 1.03 11.97 0.81
CA HIS A 24 1.87 11.26 1.76
C HIS A 24 2.77 10.24 1.04
N GLU A 25 3.96 10.02 1.60
CA GLU A 25 4.87 9.00 1.10
C GLU A 25 4.51 7.69 1.80
N VAL A 26 4.15 6.66 1.03
CA VAL A 26 3.62 5.40 1.55
C VAL A 26 4.49 4.24 1.08
N ILE A 27 4.85 3.37 2.01
CA ILE A 27 5.51 2.08 1.73
C ILE A 27 4.53 0.97 2.09
N GLY A 28 4.03 0.26 1.09
CA GLY A 28 3.21 -0.94 1.27
C GLY A 28 4.08 -2.18 1.47
N ALA A 29 3.75 -3.03 2.44
CA ALA A 29 4.39 -4.33 2.64
C ALA A 29 3.34 -5.39 2.95
N ASP A 30 3.45 -6.55 2.32
CA ASP A 30 2.64 -7.74 2.60
C ASP A 30 3.54 -8.97 2.66
N ILE A 31 3.10 -10.02 3.35
CA ILE A 31 3.80 -11.31 3.39
C ILE A 31 3.66 -12.07 2.06
N SER A 32 2.61 -11.76 1.30
CA SER A 32 2.31 -12.36 0.01
C SER A 32 2.92 -11.51 -1.11
N GLU A 33 4.03 -11.98 -1.67
CA GLU A 33 4.71 -11.30 -2.78
C GLU A 33 3.76 -11.04 -3.97
N SER A 34 2.86 -12.00 -4.25
CA SER A 34 1.84 -11.85 -5.30
C SER A 34 0.89 -10.65 -5.11
N ARG A 35 0.62 -10.24 -3.86
CA ARG A 35 -0.20 -9.05 -3.57
C ARG A 35 0.59 -7.77 -3.74
N VAL A 36 1.87 -7.82 -3.38
CA VAL A 36 2.80 -6.70 -3.58
C VAL A 36 2.97 -6.42 -5.08
N ASP A 37 3.14 -7.47 -5.89
CA ASP A 37 3.31 -7.32 -7.33
C ASP A 37 2.02 -6.87 -8.04
N ALA A 38 0.85 -7.32 -7.58
CA ALA A 38 -0.44 -6.88 -8.12
C ALA A 38 -0.74 -5.37 -7.93
N ILE A 39 0.02 -4.67 -7.08
CA ILE A 39 -0.10 -3.22 -6.83
C ILE A 39 0.97 -2.42 -7.58
N LYS A 40 2.00 -3.08 -8.12
CA LYS A 40 3.09 -2.40 -8.85
C LYS A 40 2.74 -2.08 -10.31
N ASP A 41 1.73 -2.74 -10.88
CA ASP A 41 1.18 -2.48 -12.23
C ASP A 41 0.12 -1.36 -12.19
#